data_AF-A0A2D5BN63-F1
#
_entry.id   AF-A0A2D5BN63-F1
#
_cell.length_a   1.000
_cell.length_b   1.000
_cell.length_c   1.000
_cell.angle_alpha   90.00
_cell.angle_beta   90.00
_cell.angle_gamma   90.00
#
_symmetry.space_group_name_H-M   'P 1'
#
loop_
_entity.id
_entity.type
_entity.pdbx_description
1 polymer ?
#
loop_
_entity_poly.entity_id
_entity_poly.type
_entity_poly.pdbx_seq_one_letter_code
_entity_poly.pdbx_strand_id
1 'polypeptide(L)'
;MKRLICLLLLVALSPAQGDPAAGVPTQVRALFAQKCSQCHGGDLVRPKGRFGYAEDLARIAKRYVKAGDADESELWWYLIGEQEQMPPKNAKNGPLSLSDLALVRWWIRDGAKAPLADASSATPAVEGSPSLVAKSHVLFVHFPIALVFAALLAEALFMWRGGLGVCNTGRFCITFAALSACVTAFTGWSAAESWSPGRVETHRWLAVAALCTSTLAALVCPLAARRGGWPRRSYRLLLVVAAALVMLAGHQGGLLVHGRGYFDL
;
A
#
# COMPACT_ATOMS: atom_id res chain seq x y z
N MET A 1 32.80 -16.43 27.82
CA MET A 1 31.80 -17.52 27.74
C MET A 1 30.51 -16.95 27.14
N LYS A 2 30.43 -16.75 25.81
CA LYS A 2 29.75 -17.63 24.83
C LYS A 2 28.36 -18.14 25.28
N ARG A 3 27.28 -17.45 24.84
CA ARG A 3 25.96 -17.97 24.39
C ARG A 3 25.32 -16.83 23.56
N LEU A 4 25.50 -16.72 22.25
CA LEU A 4 24.90 -17.50 21.15
C LEU A 4 23.44 -17.92 21.43
N ILE A 5 22.49 -17.10 20.99
CA ILE A 5 21.15 -17.57 20.57
C ILE A 5 20.86 -16.90 19.23
N CYS A 6 21.08 -17.70 18.19
CA CYS A 6 20.67 -17.48 16.82
C CYS A 6 19.17 -17.83 16.76
N LEU A 7 18.30 -16.84 16.51
CA LEU A 7 16.92 -17.14 16.15
C LEU A 7 16.79 -16.89 14.64
N LEU A 8 16.68 -17.99 13.90
CA LEU A 8 16.41 -18.01 12.48
C LEU A 8 15.10 -17.27 12.19
N LEU A 9 15.17 -16.23 11.36
CA LEU A 9 14.03 -15.77 10.56
C LEU A 9 13.86 -16.76 9.41
N LEU A 10 12.95 -17.71 9.55
CA LEU A 10 12.36 -18.41 8.41
C LEU A 10 11.28 -17.51 7.82
N VAL A 11 11.67 -16.66 6.87
CA VAL A 11 10.73 -16.02 5.95
C VAL A 11 10.31 -17.10 4.96
N ALA A 12 9.12 -17.66 5.15
CA ALA A 12 8.47 -18.42 4.11
C ALA A 12 8.11 -17.45 2.97
N LEU A 13 8.87 -17.48 1.87
CA LEU A 13 8.41 -16.90 0.61
C LEU A 13 7.30 -17.80 0.06
N SER A 14 6.05 -17.45 0.35
CA SER A 14 4.92 -17.96 -0.42
C SER A 14 4.93 -17.27 -1.80
N PRO A 15 4.82 -18.01 -2.91
CA PRO A 15 4.54 -17.40 -4.20
C PRO A 15 3.16 -16.75 -4.12
N ALA A 16 3.04 -15.50 -4.55
CA ALA A 16 1.77 -14.80 -4.73
C ALA A 16 0.99 -15.47 -5.87
N GLN A 17 0.39 -16.63 -5.62
CA GLN A 17 -0.66 -17.17 -6.46
C GLN A 17 -1.92 -16.36 -6.17
N GLY A 18 -2.52 -15.79 -7.22
CA GLY A 18 -3.77 -15.05 -7.11
C GLY A 18 -4.80 -15.87 -6.34
N ASP A 19 -5.52 -15.18 -5.44
CA ASP A 19 -6.47 -15.79 -4.53
C ASP A 19 -7.52 -16.61 -5.31
N PRO A 20 -7.53 -17.96 -5.24
CA PRO A 20 -8.44 -18.78 -6.02
C PRO A 20 -9.90 -18.58 -5.61
N ALA A 21 -10.15 -17.89 -4.49
CA ALA A 21 -11.47 -17.49 -4.01
C ALA A 21 -12.03 -16.24 -4.72
N ALA A 22 -11.22 -15.47 -5.45
CA ALA A 22 -11.68 -14.29 -6.17
C ALA A 22 -12.44 -14.68 -7.44
N GLY A 23 -13.65 -14.15 -7.65
CA GLY A 23 -14.41 -14.38 -8.88
C GLY A 23 -13.68 -13.88 -10.14
N VAL A 24 -14.05 -14.43 -11.31
CA VAL A 24 -13.42 -14.17 -12.62
C VAL A 24 -13.19 -12.69 -12.92
N PRO A 25 -14.19 -11.80 -12.74
CA PRO A 25 -13.99 -10.39 -13.06
C PRO A 25 -12.94 -9.74 -12.16
N THR A 26 -12.84 -10.17 -10.90
CA THR A 26 -11.83 -9.67 -9.97
C THR A 26 -10.42 -10.09 -10.41
N GLN A 27 -10.27 -11.32 -10.89
CA GLN A 27 -9.01 -11.82 -11.43
C GLN A 27 -8.62 -11.08 -12.73
N VAL A 28 -9.57 -10.85 -13.65
CA VAL A 28 -9.32 -10.08 -14.89
C VAL A 28 -8.93 -8.64 -14.59
N ARG A 29 -9.60 -8.00 -13.62
CA ARG A 29 -9.22 -6.64 -13.19
C ARG A 29 -7.79 -6.61 -12.64
N ALA A 30 -7.42 -7.60 -11.82
CA ALA A 30 -6.06 -7.71 -11.28
C ALA A 30 -5.01 -7.91 -12.38
N LEU A 31 -5.33 -8.74 -13.37
CA LEU A 31 -4.49 -8.94 -14.55
C LEU A 31 -4.29 -7.63 -15.34
N PHE A 32 -5.35 -6.86 -15.58
CA PHE A 32 -5.24 -5.58 -16.29
C PHE A 32 -4.48 -4.52 -15.48
N ALA A 33 -4.66 -4.49 -14.16
CA ALA A 33 -3.85 -3.64 -13.29
C ALA A 33 -2.34 -3.95 -13.43
N GLN A 34 -1.98 -5.23 -13.54
CA GLN A 34 -0.59 -5.66 -13.65
C GLN A 34 -0.01 -5.45 -15.05
N LYS A 35 -0.76 -5.77 -16.10
CA LYS A 35 -0.24 -5.86 -17.48
C LYS A 35 -0.54 -4.63 -18.34
N CYS A 36 -1.56 -3.85 -17.97
CA CYS A 36 -2.08 -2.77 -18.82
C CYS A 36 -1.90 -1.38 -18.18
N SER A 37 -2.13 -1.22 -16.87
CA SER A 37 -2.15 0.10 -16.21
C SER A 37 -0.84 0.89 -16.32
N GLN A 38 0.31 0.25 -16.57
CA GLN A 38 1.58 0.97 -16.76
C GLN A 38 1.52 1.98 -17.92
N CYS A 39 0.81 1.65 -19.00
CA CYS A 39 0.64 2.54 -20.17
C CYS A 39 -0.77 3.13 -20.25
N HIS A 40 -1.73 2.50 -19.57
CA HIS A 40 -3.16 2.72 -19.72
C HIS A 40 -3.91 3.00 -18.41
N GLY A 41 -3.19 3.28 -17.32
CA GLY A 41 -3.74 3.60 -16.01
C GLY A 41 -4.40 4.97 -15.98
N GLY A 42 -5.42 5.13 -15.13
CA GLY A 42 -6.14 6.40 -14.95
C GLY A 42 -5.39 7.42 -14.10
N ASP A 43 -4.36 6.98 -13.41
CA ASP A 43 -3.40 7.78 -12.65
C ASP A 43 -2.32 8.42 -13.54
N LEU A 44 -2.19 7.97 -14.79
CA LEU A 44 -1.21 8.51 -15.73
C LEU A 44 -1.62 9.90 -16.21
N VAL A 45 -0.67 10.85 -16.16
CA VAL A 45 -0.85 12.22 -16.68
C VAL A 45 -1.15 12.22 -18.19
N ARG A 46 -0.58 11.25 -18.93
CA ARG A 46 -0.78 11.08 -20.38
C ARG A 46 -0.88 9.58 -20.73
N PRO A 47 -2.05 8.96 -20.58
CA PRO A 47 -2.23 7.54 -20.92
C PRO A 47 -2.11 7.35 -22.44
N LYS A 48 -1.45 6.25 -22.85
CA LYS A 48 -1.28 5.92 -24.26
C LYS A 48 -2.65 5.64 -24.90
N GLY A 49 -2.81 6.06 -26.15
CA GLY A 49 -4.05 5.86 -26.92
C GLY A 49 -5.30 6.51 -26.32
N ARG A 50 -5.15 7.47 -25.38
CA ARG A 50 -6.27 8.04 -24.58
C ARG A 50 -7.06 6.99 -23.80
N PHE A 51 -6.43 5.85 -23.54
CA PHE A 51 -7.02 4.72 -22.82
C PHE A 51 -6.45 4.74 -21.40
N GLY A 52 -7.01 5.61 -20.55
CA GLY A 52 -6.61 5.82 -19.15
C GLY A 52 -7.58 5.19 -18.16
N TYR A 53 -8.03 3.97 -18.45
CA TYR A 53 -9.08 3.29 -17.68
C TYR A 53 -8.92 1.76 -17.76
N ALA A 54 -7.67 1.28 -17.79
CA ALA A 54 -7.36 -0.15 -17.94
C ALA A 54 -8.03 -1.07 -16.90
N GLU A 55 -8.37 -0.56 -15.71
CA GLU A 55 -9.00 -1.35 -14.64
C GLU A 55 -10.54 -1.25 -14.63
N ASP A 56 -11.13 -0.40 -15.46
CA ASP A 56 -12.57 -0.22 -15.56
C ASP A 56 -13.17 -1.25 -16.54
N LEU A 57 -13.39 -2.46 -16.02
CA LEU A 57 -13.93 -3.57 -16.82
C LEU A 57 -15.31 -3.25 -17.41
N ALA A 58 -16.14 -2.46 -16.73
CA ALA A 58 -17.46 -2.08 -17.26
C ALA A 58 -17.34 -1.21 -18.51
N ARG A 59 -16.43 -0.22 -18.46
CA ARG A 59 -16.17 0.66 -19.60
C ARG A 59 -15.48 -0.06 -20.76
N ILE A 60 -14.55 -0.97 -20.44
CA ILE A 60 -13.88 -1.80 -21.45
C ILE A 60 -14.90 -2.73 -22.11
N ALA A 61 -15.70 -3.45 -21.31
CA ALA A 61 -16.72 -4.36 -21.80
C ALA A 61 -17.71 -3.65 -22.75
N LYS A 62 -18.18 -2.46 -22.35
CA LYS A 62 -19.12 -1.67 -23.16
C LYS A 62 -18.57 -1.22 -24.52
N ARG A 63 -17.25 -1.04 -24.65
CA ARG A 63 -16.64 -0.42 -25.85
C ARG A 63 -15.92 -1.41 -26.76
N TYR A 64 -15.34 -2.47 -26.19
CA TYR A 64 -14.39 -3.33 -26.90
C TYR A 64 -14.73 -4.81 -26.81
N VAL A 65 -15.84 -5.17 -26.16
CA VAL A 65 -16.21 -6.57 -25.93
C VAL A 65 -17.62 -6.84 -26.43
N LYS A 66 -17.77 -7.85 -27.29
CA LYS A 66 -19.05 -8.47 -27.59
C LYS A 66 -19.30 -9.54 -26.52
N ALA A 67 -20.15 -9.23 -25.55
CA ALA A 67 -20.46 -10.14 -24.45
C ALA A 67 -20.91 -11.52 -24.96
N GLY A 68 -20.29 -12.59 -24.45
CA GLY A 68 -20.56 -13.97 -24.86
C GLY A 68 -19.68 -14.47 -26.02
N ASP A 69 -19.03 -13.58 -26.75
CA ASP A 69 -18.28 -13.93 -27.97
C ASP A 69 -16.90 -13.26 -28.01
N ALA A 70 -15.89 -14.03 -27.64
CA ALA A 70 -14.51 -13.55 -27.63
C ALA A 70 -13.96 -13.34 -29.03
N ASP A 71 -14.35 -14.16 -30.01
CA ASP A 71 -13.74 -14.15 -31.33
C ASP A 71 -14.21 -12.94 -32.16
N GLU A 72 -15.34 -12.33 -31.78
CA GLU A 72 -15.85 -11.06 -32.31
C GLU A 72 -15.55 -9.83 -31.42
N SER A 73 -14.80 -10.00 -30.32
CA SER A 73 -14.48 -8.90 -29.42
C SER A 73 -13.19 -8.19 -29.86
N GLU A 74 -13.27 -6.87 -30.13
CA GLU A 74 -12.09 -6.07 -30.49
C GLU A 74 -10.94 -6.20 -29.48
N LEU A 75 -11.27 -6.21 -28.19
CA LEU A 75 -10.29 -6.42 -27.12
C LEU A 75 -9.49 -7.70 -27.36
N TRP A 76 -10.17 -8.79 -27.73
CA TRP A 76 -9.53 -10.09 -27.94
C TRP A 76 -8.51 -10.05 -29.07
N TRP A 77 -8.83 -9.39 -30.19
CA TRP A 77 -7.92 -9.24 -31.34
C TRP A 77 -6.61 -8.52 -30.97
N TYR A 78 -6.68 -7.50 -30.12
CA TYR A 78 -5.48 -6.82 -29.59
C TYR A 78 -4.66 -7.74 -28.66
N LEU A 79 -5.32 -8.61 -27.87
CA LEU A 79 -4.63 -9.50 -26.94
C LEU A 79 -3.93 -10.68 -27.63
N ILE A 80 -4.47 -11.17 -28.74
CA ILE A 80 -3.86 -12.27 -29.52
C ILE A 80 -2.94 -11.78 -30.64
N GLY A 81 -2.90 -10.47 -30.89
CA GLY A 81 -1.99 -9.84 -31.85
C GLY A 81 -2.44 -9.94 -33.31
N GLU A 82 -3.74 -10.06 -33.57
CA GLU A 82 -4.29 -10.00 -34.95
C GLU A 82 -4.21 -8.58 -35.55
N GLN A 83 -4.27 -7.55 -34.72
CA GLN A 83 -4.02 -6.16 -35.11
C GLN A 83 -2.65 -5.68 -34.59
N GLU A 84 -2.67 -4.84 -33.56
CA GLU A 84 -1.48 -4.43 -32.82
C GLU A 84 -1.44 -5.20 -31.50
N GLN A 85 -0.39 -5.99 -31.27
CA GLN A 85 -0.29 -6.79 -30.05
C GLN A 85 -0.22 -5.89 -28.80
N MET A 86 -1.20 -6.05 -27.91
CA MET A 86 -1.23 -5.41 -26.60
C MET A 86 -1.25 -6.47 -25.49
N PRO A 87 -0.36 -6.39 -24.48
CA PRO A 87 0.78 -5.48 -24.36
C PRO A 87 1.84 -5.71 -25.45
N PRO A 88 2.58 -4.67 -25.89
CA PRO A 88 3.62 -4.82 -26.90
C PRO A 88 4.76 -5.72 -26.40
N LYS A 89 5.49 -6.36 -27.32
CA LYS A 89 6.58 -7.30 -26.98
C LYS A 89 7.68 -6.68 -26.11
N ASN A 90 7.85 -5.35 -26.16
CA ASN A 90 8.82 -4.60 -25.36
C ASN A 90 8.27 -4.05 -24.04
N ALA A 91 7.04 -4.41 -23.64
CA ALA A 91 6.47 -3.98 -22.37
C ALA A 91 7.28 -4.52 -21.19
N LYS A 92 7.47 -3.71 -20.14
CA LYS A 92 8.25 -4.07 -18.94
C LYS A 92 7.73 -5.37 -18.29
N ASN A 93 6.42 -5.57 -18.31
CA ASN A 93 5.77 -6.73 -17.70
C ASN A 93 5.51 -7.87 -18.70
N GLY A 94 6.07 -7.79 -19.91
CA GLY A 94 5.96 -8.80 -20.96
C GLY A 94 4.53 -9.00 -21.51
N PRO A 95 4.37 -9.88 -22.52
CA PRO A 95 3.06 -10.24 -23.06
C PRO A 95 2.23 -11.06 -22.05
N LEU A 96 0.97 -11.30 -22.40
CA LEU A 96 0.07 -12.18 -21.65
C LEU A 96 0.50 -13.65 -21.81
N SER A 97 0.40 -14.42 -20.73
CA SER A 97 0.59 -15.86 -20.76
C SER A 97 -0.66 -16.57 -21.31
N LEU A 98 -0.55 -17.86 -21.65
CA LEU A 98 -1.71 -18.66 -22.09
C LEU A 98 -2.81 -18.73 -21.03
N SER A 99 -2.45 -18.79 -19.75
CA SER A 99 -3.42 -18.74 -18.65
C SER A 99 -4.11 -17.39 -18.54
N ASP A 100 -3.40 -16.29 -18.78
CA ASP A 100 -3.99 -14.95 -18.75
C ASP A 100 -4.99 -14.77 -19.90
N LEU A 101 -4.63 -15.24 -21.11
CA LEU A 101 -5.52 -15.24 -22.26
C LEU A 101 -6.75 -16.10 -22.01
N ALA A 102 -6.58 -17.29 -21.43
CA ALA A 102 -7.70 -18.17 -21.07
C ALA A 102 -8.65 -17.50 -20.07
N LEU A 103 -8.11 -16.81 -19.07
CA LEU A 103 -8.90 -16.07 -18.07
C LEU A 103 -9.73 -14.95 -18.71
N VAL A 104 -9.13 -14.13 -19.58
CA VAL A 104 -9.85 -13.07 -20.28
C VAL A 104 -10.90 -13.66 -21.23
N ARG A 105 -10.57 -14.73 -21.97
CA ARG A 105 -11.53 -15.41 -22.86
C ARG A 105 -12.74 -15.92 -22.10
N TRP A 106 -12.52 -16.51 -20.92
CA TRP A 106 -13.59 -17.00 -20.08
C TRP A 106 -14.48 -15.87 -19.58
N TRP A 107 -13.89 -14.76 -19.13
CA TRP A 107 -14.64 -13.57 -18.72
C TRP A 107 -15.52 -12.98 -19.83
N ILE A 108 -15.00 -12.88 -21.06
CA ILE A 108 -15.78 -12.41 -22.21
C ILE A 108 -16.97 -13.36 -22.47
N ARG A 109 -16.72 -14.68 -22.46
CA ARG A 109 -17.75 -15.69 -22.66
C ARG A 109 -18.82 -15.70 -21.55
N ASP A 110 -18.45 -15.36 -20.31
CA ASP A 110 -19.40 -15.20 -19.19
C ASP A 110 -20.16 -13.85 -19.21
N GLY A 111 -20.02 -13.08 -20.30
CA GLY A 111 -20.75 -11.85 -20.54
C GLY A 111 -20.03 -10.58 -20.08
N ALA A 112 -18.71 -10.66 -19.87
CA ALA A 112 -17.84 -9.51 -19.59
C ALA A 112 -18.31 -8.65 -18.40
N LYS A 113 -18.85 -9.30 -17.37
CA LYS A 113 -19.43 -8.63 -16.19
C LYS A 113 -18.33 -7.89 -15.43
N ALA A 114 -18.65 -6.72 -14.91
CA ALA A 114 -17.82 -6.09 -13.90
C ALA A 114 -17.77 -6.99 -12.64
N PRO A 115 -16.73 -6.88 -11.79
CA PRO A 115 -16.75 -7.50 -10.47
C PRO A 115 -18.03 -7.05 -9.78
N LEU A 116 -18.80 -8.01 -9.25
CA LEU A 116 -19.88 -7.70 -8.33
C LEU A 116 -19.22 -6.88 -7.23
N ALA A 117 -19.56 -5.59 -7.16
CA ALA A 117 -19.25 -4.81 -5.99
C ALA A 117 -19.85 -5.59 -4.82
N ASP A 118 -19.03 -5.95 -3.83
CA ASP A 118 -19.55 -6.48 -2.58
C ASP A 118 -20.71 -5.58 -2.18
N ALA A 119 -21.89 -6.17 -1.93
CA ALA A 119 -23.13 -5.48 -1.64
C ALA A 119 -23.13 -4.73 -0.29
N SER A 120 -21.96 -4.24 0.15
CA SER A 120 -21.71 -3.48 1.36
C SER A 120 -21.07 -2.11 1.05
N SER A 121 -21.42 -1.49 -0.08
CA SER A 121 -21.08 -0.09 -0.33
C SER A 121 -22.17 0.64 -1.11
N ALA A 122 -23.34 0.77 -0.50
CA ALA A 122 -24.21 1.91 -0.78
C ALA A 122 -23.88 3.03 0.21
N THR A 123 -22.93 3.88 -0.16
CA THR A 123 -22.81 5.25 0.36
C THR A 123 -22.56 6.11 -0.86
N PRO A 124 -23.32 7.21 -1.05
CA PRO A 124 -23.32 7.92 -2.31
C PRO A 124 -21.92 8.44 -2.61
N ALA A 125 -21.46 8.13 -3.82
CA ALA A 125 -20.28 8.73 -4.39
C ALA A 125 -20.47 10.25 -4.41
N VAL A 126 -19.72 10.96 -3.55
CA VAL A 126 -19.39 12.36 -3.83
C VAL A 126 -18.36 12.29 -4.96
N GLU A 127 -18.84 12.49 -6.19
CA GLU A 127 -18.00 12.88 -7.31
C GLU A 127 -17.32 14.20 -6.96
N GLY A 128 -16.11 14.09 -6.43
CA GLY A 128 -15.26 15.23 -6.11
C GLY A 128 -13.82 14.75 -6.12
N SER A 129 -12.95 15.49 -6.80
CA SER A 129 -11.49 15.31 -6.68
C SER A 129 -11.11 15.12 -5.20
N PRO A 130 -10.16 14.23 -4.85
CA PRO A 130 -9.81 13.97 -3.45
C PRO A 130 -9.60 15.30 -2.72
N SER A 131 -10.24 15.44 -1.56
CA SER A 131 -10.19 16.67 -0.78
C SER A 131 -8.74 17.10 -0.56
N LEU A 132 -8.48 18.39 -0.41
CA LEU A 132 -7.12 18.88 -0.10
C LEU A 132 -6.55 18.17 1.14
N VAL A 133 -7.42 17.82 2.09
CA VAL A 133 -7.09 17.04 3.29
C VAL A 133 -6.55 15.66 2.91
N ALA A 134 -7.22 14.92 2.02
CA ALA A 134 -6.77 13.62 1.52
C ALA A 134 -5.43 13.72 0.76
N LYS A 135 -5.27 14.72 -0.11
CA LYS A 135 -4.02 14.95 -0.86
C LYS A 135 -2.85 15.30 0.05
N SER A 136 -3.12 15.96 1.18
CA SER A 136 -2.10 16.36 2.14
C SER A 136 -1.54 15.21 2.99
N HIS A 137 -2.13 14.02 2.96
CA HIS A 137 -1.67 12.89 3.76
C HIS A 137 -0.18 12.62 3.57
N VAL A 138 0.31 12.57 2.32
CA VAL A 138 1.73 12.34 2.00
C VAL A 138 2.62 13.48 2.52
N LEU A 139 2.12 14.71 2.62
CA LEU A 139 2.89 15.79 3.26
C LEU A 139 3.09 15.49 4.74
N PHE A 140 2.04 15.07 5.43
CA PHE A 140 2.08 14.85 6.87
C PHE A 140 2.79 13.56 7.29
N VAL A 141 2.85 12.51 6.45
CA VAL A 141 3.54 11.25 6.82
C VAL A 141 5.03 11.44 7.16
N HIS A 142 5.70 12.43 6.56
CA HIS A 142 7.15 12.60 6.72
C HIS A 142 7.54 13.02 8.15
N PHE A 143 6.67 13.77 8.84
CA PHE A 143 6.94 14.28 10.18
C PHE A 143 7.06 13.17 11.23
N PRO A 144 6.03 12.31 11.47
CA PRO A 144 6.15 11.25 12.46
C PRO A 144 7.24 10.24 12.09
N ILE A 145 7.46 9.96 10.79
CA ILE A 145 8.56 9.09 10.35
C ILE A 145 9.90 9.63 10.82
N ALA A 146 10.25 10.86 10.41
CA ALA A 146 11.53 11.46 10.75
C ALA A 146 11.71 11.61 12.27
N LEU A 147 10.65 11.99 13.00
CA LEU A 147 10.71 12.22 14.43
C LEU A 147 10.85 10.94 15.26
N VAL A 148 10.21 9.83 14.86
CA VAL A 148 10.41 8.52 15.52
C VAL A 148 11.86 8.06 15.34
N PHE A 149 12.42 8.18 14.13
CA PHE A 149 13.82 7.82 13.88
C PHE A 149 14.80 8.75 14.59
N ALA A 150 14.51 10.05 14.66
CA ALA A 150 15.32 11.00 15.43
C ALA A 150 15.27 10.69 16.93
N ALA A 151 14.12 10.30 17.48
CA ALA A 151 14.00 9.86 18.86
C ALA A 151 14.79 8.58 19.15
N LEU A 152 14.75 7.61 18.22
CA LEU A 152 15.53 6.37 18.31
C LEU A 152 17.04 6.66 18.26
N LEU A 153 17.48 7.52 17.34
CA LEU A 153 18.87 7.96 17.24
C LEU A 153 19.32 8.70 18.51
N ALA A 154 18.49 9.61 19.04
CA ALA A 154 18.78 10.30 20.28
C ALA A 154 18.93 9.32 21.45
N GLU A 155 18.05 8.33 21.60
CA GLU A 155 18.19 7.33 22.66
C GLU A 155 19.46 6.47 22.47
N ALA A 156 19.85 6.14 21.23
CA ALA A 156 21.11 5.45 20.94
C ALA A 156 22.33 6.30 21.31
N LEU A 157 22.33 7.58 20.94
CA LEU A 157 23.38 8.53 21.31
C LEU A 157 23.45 8.74 22.83
N PHE A 158 22.31 8.76 23.52
CA PHE A 158 22.30 8.82 24.98
C PHE A 158 22.92 7.55 25.59
N MET A 159 22.70 6.38 25.01
CA MET A 159 23.34 5.15 25.51
C MET A 159 24.86 5.18 25.35
N TRP A 160 25.38 5.81 24.30
CA TRP A 160 26.82 5.89 24.06
C TRP A 160 27.49 7.04 24.82
N ARG A 161 26.95 8.25 24.73
CA ARG A 161 27.58 9.49 25.23
C ARG A 161 26.95 10.01 26.51
N GLY A 162 25.75 9.55 26.86
CA GLY A 162 24.94 10.16 27.92
C GLY A 162 24.49 11.58 27.58
N GLY A 163 24.19 12.36 28.62
CA GLY A 163 23.88 13.78 28.51
C GLY A 163 22.39 14.13 28.54
N LEU A 164 22.04 15.15 29.33
CA LEU A 164 20.67 15.63 29.48
C LEU A 164 20.12 16.25 28.19
N GLY A 165 20.97 16.90 27.38
CA GLY A 165 20.57 17.47 26.09
C GLY A 165 20.00 16.41 25.15
N VAL A 166 20.72 15.29 24.96
CA VAL A 166 20.30 14.20 24.08
C VAL A 166 19.00 13.53 24.58
N CYS A 167 18.86 13.36 25.90
CA CYS A 167 17.62 12.86 26.51
C CYS A 167 16.43 13.79 26.26
N ASN A 168 16.63 15.10 26.39
CA ASN A 168 15.60 16.10 26.12
C ASN A 168 15.24 16.18 24.64
N THR A 169 16.22 16.05 23.73
CA THR A 169 15.97 15.93 22.29
C THR A 169 15.12 14.69 21.98
N GLY A 170 15.45 13.52 22.55
CA GLY A 170 14.66 12.30 22.35
C GLY A 170 13.20 12.47 22.81
N ARG A 171 12.98 13.08 23.98
CA ARG A 171 11.64 13.43 24.50
C ARG A 171 10.88 14.37 23.58
N PHE A 172 11.53 15.43 23.11
CA PHE A 172 10.94 16.38 22.18
C PHE A 172 10.50 15.67 20.91
N CYS A 173 11.40 14.89 20.29
CA CYS A 173 11.12 14.16 19.06
C CYS A 173 9.94 13.20 19.20
N ILE A 174 9.92 12.33 20.22
CA ILE A 174 8.83 11.34 20.36
C ILE A 174 7.48 12.00 20.69
N THR A 175 7.49 13.12 21.41
CA THR A 175 6.25 13.87 21.71
C THR A 175 5.68 14.50 20.44
N PHE A 176 6.50 15.19 19.65
CA PHE A 176 6.06 15.76 18.37
C PHE A 176 5.74 14.69 17.33
N ALA A 177 6.40 13.52 17.38
CA ALA A 177 6.03 12.37 16.56
C ALA A 177 4.60 11.92 16.85
N ALA A 178 4.23 11.77 18.12
CA ALA A 178 2.87 11.38 18.51
C ALA A 178 1.82 12.42 18.06
N LEU A 179 2.10 13.72 18.26
CA LEU A 179 1.19 14.80 17.84
C LEU A 179 1.00 14.84 16.32
N SER A 180 2.09 14.78 15.54
CA SER A 180 2.03 14.78 14.08
C SER A 180 1.43 13.48 13.52
N ALA A 181 1.60 12.35 14.20
CA ALA A 181 0.94 11.09 13.85
C ALA A 181 -0.59 11.18 13.96
N CYS A 182 -1.14 11.95 14.91
CA CYS A 182 -2.59 12.20 14.97
C CYS A 182 -3.09 12.93 13.71
N VAL A 183 -2.38 13.96 13.27
CA VAL A 183 -2.71 14.71 12.03
C VAL A 183 -2.57 13.80 10.79
N THR A 184 -1.53 12.98 10.78
CA THR A 184 -1.29 11.99 9.71
C THR A 184 -2.40 10.94 9.65
N ALA A 185 -2.87 10.44 10.80
CA ALA A 185 -3.98 9.49 10.88
C ALA A 185 -5.30 10.11 10.43
N PHE A 186 -5.57 11.35 10.83
CA PHE A 186 -6.76 12.09 10.40
C PHE A 186 -6.80 12.28 8.88
N THR A 187 -5.72 12.83 8.31
CA THR A 187 -5.60 13.01 6.85
C THR A 187 -5.59 11.67 6.12
N GLY A 188 -5.00 10.63 6.69
CA GLY A 188 -4.98 9.27 6.13
C GLY A 188 -6.34 8.62 6.10
N TRP A 189 -7.18 8.85 7.11
CA TRP A 189 -8.55 8.35 7.11
C TRP A 189 -9.38 8.96 5.99
N SER A 190 -9.24 10.27 5.76
CA SER A 190 -9.88 10.94 4.63
C SER A 190 -9.34 10.46 3.27
N ALA A 191 -8.06 10.09 3.20
CA ALA A 191 -7.48 9.52 1.98
C ALA A 191 -8.00 8.09 1.70
N ALA A 192 -8.23 7.30 2.76
CA ALA A 192 -8.69 5.92 2.65
C ALA A 192 -10.07 5.77 1.99
N GLU A 193 -10.95 6.77 2.10
CA GLU A 193 -12.29 6.78 1.50
C GLU A 193 -12.27 6.66 -0.03
N SER A 194 -11.18 7.08 -0.67
CA SER A 194 -11.01 6.99 -2.13
C SER A 194 -10.55 5.61 -2.63
N TRP A 195 -10.24 4.68 -1.72
CA TRP A 195 -9.71 3.36 -2.05
C TRP A 195 -10.76 2.26 -1.87
N SER A 196 -10.62 1.18 -2.65
CA SER A 196 -11.50 0.01 -2.51
C SER A 196 -11.38 -0.62 -1.12
N PRO A 197 -12.50 -1.06 -0.50
CA PRO A 197 -12.49 -1.80 0.76
C PRO A 197 -11.47 -2.95 0.74
N GLY A 198 -10.79 -3.19 1.85
CA GLY A 198 -9.77 -4.24 2.01
C GLY A 198 -8.38 -3.90 1.44
N ARG A 199 -8.28 -3.02 0.43
CA ARG A 199 -6.96 -2.67 -0.17
C ARG A 199 -6.06 -1.90 0.80
N VAL A 200 -6.63 -0.97 1.57
CA VAL A 200 -5.91 -0.09 2.50
C VAL A 200 -5.82 -0.64 3.93
N GLU A 201 -6.43 -1.79 4.19
CA GLU A 201 -6.70 -2.25 5.56
C GLU A 201 -5.42 -2.58 6.33
N THR A 202 -4.47 -3.27 5.68
CA THR A 202 -3.18 -3.60 6.28
C THR A 202 -2.40 -2.33 6.62
N HIS A 203 -2.31 -1.36 5.70
CA HIS A 203 -1.66 -0.08 5.94
C HIS A 203 -2.33 0.71 7.07
N ARG A 204 -3.68 0.73 7.09
CA ARG A 204 -4.49 1.41 8.12
C ARG A 204 -4.15 0.91 9.52
N TRP A 205 -4.20 -0.39 9.76
CA TRP A 205 -3.93 -0.93 11.09
C TRP A 205 -2.47 -0.83 11.50
N LEU A 206 -1.52 -0.94 10.57
CA LEU A 206 -0.12 -0.67 10.86
C LEU A 206 0.10 0.79 11.27
N ALA A 207 -0.54 1.74 10.59
CA ALA A 207 -0.46 3.16 10.93
C ALA A 207 -1.09 3.46 12.31
N VAL A 208 -2.24 2.86 12.62
CA VAL A 208 -2.87 2.99 13.95
C VAL A 208 -1.97 2.38 15.04
N ALA A 209 -1.39 1.20 14.81
CA ALA A 209 -0.45 0.59 15.75
C ALA A 209 0.79 1.46 15.96
N ALA A 210 1.34 2.07 14.90
CA ALA A 210 2.45 3.02 14.97
C ALA A 210 2.10 4.27 15.81
N LEU A 211 0.91 4.84 15.61
CA LEU A 211 0.40 5.97 16.39
C LEU A 211 0.25 5.62 17.87
N CYS A 212 -0.40 4.49 18.19
CA CYS A 212 -0.59 4.05 19.56
C CYS A 212 0.74 3.78 20.25
N THR A 213 1.67 3.11 19.58
CA THR A 213 3.01 2.80 20.13
C THR A 213 3.82 4.07 20.35
N SER A 214 3.79 5.02 19.42
CA SER A 214 4.50 6.31 19.54
C SER A 214 3.93 7.16 20.67
N THR A 215 2.60 7.18 20.83
CA THR A 215 1.92 7.85 21.94
C THR A 215 2.30 7.20 23.27
N LEU A 216 2.28 5.86 23.35
CA LEU A 216 2.70 5.14 24.55
C LEU A 216 4.17 5.40 24.89
N ALA A 217 5.06 5.43 23.89
CA ALA A 217 6.46 5.79 24.07
C ALA A 217 6.61 7.21 24.65
N ALA A 218 5.85 8.18 24.13
CA ALA A 218 5.83 9.55 24.64
C ALA A 218 5.36 9.63 26.10
N LEU A 219 4.33 8.86 26.48
CA LEU A 219 3.82 8.81 27.85
C LEU A 219 4.78 8.11 28.84
N VAL A 220 5.52 7.10 28.39
CA VAL A 220 6.51 6.38 29.22
C VAL A 220 7.81 7.17 29.35
N CYS A 221 8.14 8.04 28.39
CA CYS A 221 9.42 8.77 28.36
C CYS A 221 9.70 9.63 29.63
N PRO A 222 8.73 10.37 30.21
CA PRO A 222 8.91 11.06 31.49
C PRO A 222 9.29 10.12 32.64
N LEU A 223 8.66 8.95 32.71
CA LEU A 223 8.92 7.93 33.74
C LEU A 223 10.30 7.31 33.55
N ALA A 224 10.68 7.02 32.31
CA ALA A 224 11.98 6.45 31.92
C ALA A 224 13.18 7.36 32.26
N ALA A 225 12.97 8.67 32.32
CA ALA A 225 14.04 9.59 32.73
C ALA A 225 14.10 9.85 34.23
N ARG A 226 12.97 9.72 34.94
CA ARG A 226 12.92 9.85 36.41
C ARG A 226 13.37 8.57 37.11
N ARG A 227 13.09 7.41 36.51
CA ARG A 227 13.38 6.09 37.07
C ARG A 227 14.22 5.29 36.09
N GLY A 228 15.38 4.80 36.56
CA GLY A 228 16.15 3.79 35.86
C GLY A 228 15.46 2.42 35.85
N GLY A 229 16.03 1.44 35.16
CA GLY A 229 15.54 0.05 35.17
C GLY A 229 14.42 -0.23 34.16
N TRP A 230 13.32 -0.83 34.62
CA TRP A 230 12.24 -1.31 33.74
C TRP A 230 11.59 -0.22 32.88
N PRO A 231 11.23 0.99 33.39
CA PRO A 231 10.66 2.05 32.55
C PRO A 231 11.57 2.46 31.39
N ARG A 232 12.89 2.46 31.60
CA ARG A 232 13.89 2.77 30.57
C ARG A 232 13.94 1.66 29.49
N ARG A 233 13.91 0.40 29.91
CA ARG A 233 13.87 -0.75 28.98
C ARG A 233 12.58 -0.75 28.16
N SER A 234 11.44 -0.50 28.79
CA SER A 234 10.14 -0.39 28.12
C SER A 234 10.11 0.75 27.11
N TYR A 235 10.62 1.93 27.46
CA TYR A 235 10.73 3.06 26.52
C TYR A 235 11.56 2.72 25.27
N ARG A 236 12.72 2.09 25.46
CA ARG A 236 13.58 1.66 24.34
C ARG A 236 12.89 0.64 23.44
N LEU A 237 12.22 -0.35 24.03
CA LEU A 237 11.47 -1.34 23.28
C LEU A 237 10.36 -0.67 22.46
N LEU A 238 9.60 0.23 23.07
CA LEU A 238 8.55 0.98 22.38
C LEU A 238 9.10 1.81 21.22
N LEU A 239 10.27 2.45 21.34
CA LEU A 239 10.89 3.18 20.24
C LEU A 239 11.26 2.25 19.06
N VAL A 240 11.86 1.09 19.35
CA VAL A 240 12.23 0.11 18.31
C VAL A 240 10.97 -0.43 17.61
N VAL A 241 9.94 -0.77 18.38
CA VAL A 241 8.65 -1.24 17.84
C VAL A 241 7.98 -0.13 17.01
N ALA A 242 7.98 1.11 17.49
CA ALA A 242 7.43 2.25 16.74
C ALA A 242 8.17 2.45 15.41
N ALA A 243 9.50 2.44 15.41
CA ALA A 243 10.29 2.56 14.18
C ALA A 243 9.98 1.43 13.18
N ALA A 244 9.91 0.18 13.65
CA ALA A 244 9.57 -0.96 12.79
C ALA A 244 8.15 -0.84 12.21
N LEU A 245 7.15 -0.48 13.02
CA LEU A 245 5.77 -0.28 12.57
C LEU A 245 5.68 0.84 11.53
N VAL A 246 6.37 1.96 11.76
CA VAL A 246 6.43 3.08 10.81
C VAL A 246 7.09 2.67 9.50
N MET A 247 8.18 1.88 9.53
CA MET A 247 8.79 1.34 8.31
C MET A 247 7.84 0.44 7.54
N LEU A 248 7.16 -0.49 8.23
CA LEU A 248 6.22 -1.41 7.61
C LEU A 248 5.01 -0.67 7.02
N ALA A 249 4.48 0.33 7.75
CA ALA A 249 3.43 1.20 7.26
C ALA A 249 3.88 2.00 6.03
N GLY A 250 5.10 2.55 6.05
CA GLY A 250 5.69 3.27 4.91
C GLY A 250 5.89 2.37 3.69
N HIS A 251 6.40 1.15 3.88
CA HIS A 251 6.53 0.16 2.81
C HIS A 251 5.17 -0.19 2.19
N GLN A 252 4.18 -0.52 3.02
CA GLN A 252 2.81 -0.78 2.57
C GLN A 252 2.19 0.45 1.88
N GLY A 253 2.45 1.66 2.37
CA GLY A 253 2.02 2.90 1.73
C GLY A 253 2.62 3.06 0.32
N GLY A 254 3.91 2.74 0.17
CA GLY A 254 4.58 2.70 -1.14
C GLY A 254 3.96 1.66 -2.07
N LEU A 255 3.60 0.47 -1.57
CA LEU A 255 2.91 -0.56 -2.35
C LEU A 255 1.49 -0.14 -2.78
N LEU A 256 0.79 0.67 -1.97
CA LEU A 256 -0.51 1.22 -2.34
C LEU A 256 -0.41 2.20 -3.51
N VAL A 257 0.62 3.05 -3.50
CA VAL A 257 0.83 4.09 -4.51
C VAL A 257 1.48 3.54 -5.79
N HIS A 258 2.46 2.65 -5.67
CA HIS A 258 3.28 2.18 -6.79
C HIS A 258 2.97 0.73 -7.24
N GLY A 259 2.13 0.01 -6.50
CA GLY A 259 1.79 -1.39 -6.78
C GLY A 259 2.76 -2.40 -6.18
N ARG A 260 2.31 -3.68 -6.09
CA ARG A 260 3.07 -4.76 -5.43
C ARG A 260 4.40 -5.11 -6.11
N GLY A 261 4.49 -4.93 -7.43
CA GLY A 261 5.71 -5.21 -8.21
C GLY A 261 6.71 -4.06 -8.29
N TYR A 262 6.55 -3.00 -7.50
CA TYR A 262 7.46 -1.86 -7.54
C TYR A 262 8.88 -2.19 -7.05
N PHE A 263 9.00 -3.13 -6.10
CA PHE A 263 10.28 -3.53 -5.49
C PHE A 263 10.83 -4.85 -6.05
N ASP A 264 10.15 -5.48 -7.00
CA ASP A 264 10.65 -6.67 -7.69
C ASP A 264 11.70 -6.21 -8.72
N LEU A 265 12.98 -6.43 -8.39
CA LEU A 265 14.15 -6.14 -9.24
C LEU A 265 14.40 -7.27 -10.24
#